data_AF-A0A963HJ84-F1
#
_entry.id   AF-A0A963HJ84-F1
#
_cell.length_a   1.000
_cell.length_b   1.000
_cell.length_c   1.000
_cell.angle_alpha   90.00
_cell.angle_beta   90.00
_cell.angle_gamma   90.00
#
_symmetry.space_group_name_H-M   'P 1'
#
loop_
_entity.id
_entity.type
_entity.pdbx_description
1 polymer ?
#
loop_
_entity_poly.entity_id
_entity_poly.type
_entity_poly.pdbx_seq_one_letter_code
_entity_poly.pdbx_strand_id
1 'polypeptide(L)'
;MPDTSPTVAVSAPSNRSSTPPPGDRDRRRALFALLVCVVALPASWLLFSQLERLWPEIVRLEGIPFLAAATLLGGAMAIGPLAAALGFLVAVWFGVRSVYSPRSRTTPLLDRVIVGAGLLVWFMPALAAIAQAVRALITGRIHFVRPPRDYFLATDPIAFWQGVGFWLIIAALAGFLAWRYWQPKLFPAATATPAA
;
A
#
# COMPACT_ATOMS: atom_id res chain seq x y z
N MET A 1 16.76 75.15 3.05
CA MET A 1 16.24 73.85 3.51
C MET A 1 15.92 73.05 2.26
N PRO A 2 16.63 71.94 1.97
CA PRO A 2 16.37 71.14 0.78
C PRO A 2 15.40 69.99 1.08
N ASP A 3 14.49 69.77 0.14
CA ASP A 3 13.48 68.71 0.11
C ASP A 3 14.10 67.32 0.03
N THR A 4 13.70 66.41 0.93
CA THR A 4 13.99 64.98 0.81
C THR A 4 12.77 64.25 0.25
N SER A 5 12.82 63.98 -1.05
CA SER A 5 11.89 63.07 -1.71
C SER A 5 12.02 61.65 -1.14
N PRO A 6 10.93 60.93 -0.84
CA PRO A 6 11.01 59.54 -0.44
C PRO A 6 11.30 58.67 -1.66
N THR A 7 12.51 58.10 -1.69
CA THR A 7 12.92 57.07 -2.63
C THR A 7 11.97 55.87 -2.49
N VAL A 8 11.11 55.68 -3.47
CA VAL A 8 10.25 54.48 -3.59
C VAL A 8 11.17 53.27 -3.69
N ALA A 9 11.25 52.49 -2.61
CA ALA A 9 11.90 51.19 -2.63
C ALA A 9 11.07 50.26 -3.52
N VAL A 10 11.43 50.18 -4.79
CA VAL A 10 10.96 49.16 -5.72
C VAL A 10 11.38 47.81 -5.12
N SER A 11 10.44 47.17 -4.44
CA SER A 11 10.59 45.79 -4.01
C SER A 11 10.69 44.93 -5.25
N ALA A 12 11.91 44.52 -5.60
CA ALA A 12 12.15 43.56 -6.66
C ALA A 12 11.29 42.31 -6.37
N PRO A 13 10.60 41.74 -7.37
CA PRO A 13 9.88 40.50 -7.17
C PRO A 13 10.91 39.42 -6.83
N SER A 14 10.95 39.03 -5.56
CA SER A 14 11.73 37.88 -5.13
C SER A 14 11.22 36.69 -5.92
N ASN A 15 11.99 36.25 -6.91
CA ASN A 15 11.80 34.99 -7.60
C ASN A 15 12.05 33.87 -6.58
N ARG A 16 11.08 33.66 -5.68
CA ARG A 16 11.04 32.47 -4.83
C ARG A 16 10.75 31.33 -5.78
N SER A 17 11.78 30.60 -6.17
CA SER A 17 11.64 29.20 -6.55
C SER A 17 10.96 28.50 -5.39
N SER A 18 9.63 28.50 -5.40
CA SER A 18 8.80 28.01 -4.31
C SER A 18 8.84 26.50 -4.38
N THR A 19 9.86 25.94 -3.73
CA THR A 19 9.98 24.51 -3.47
C THR A 19 8.62 24.01 -2.95
N PRO A 20 7.90 23.15 -3.68
CA PRO A 20 6.57 22.74 -3.27
C PRO A 20 6.66 22.04 -1.91
N PRO A 21 5.68 22.26 -1.02
CA PRO A 21 5.71 21.69 0.31
C PRO A 21 5.74 20.15 0.22
N PRO A 22 6.34 19.46 1.20
CA PRO A 22 6.62 18.04 1.11
C PRO A 22 5.37 17.18 0.90
N GLY A 23 4.23 17.57 1.48
CA GLY A 23 2.98 16.85 1.30
C GLY A 23 2.47 16.86 -0.14
N ASP A 24 2.70 17.93 -0.90
CA ASP A 24 2.29 18.03 -2.31
C ASP A 24 3.14 17.11 -3.20
N ARG A 25 4.41 16.92 -2.85
CA ARG A 25 5.29 15.97 -3.56
C ARG A 25 4.87 14.54 -3.30
N ASP A 26 4.61 14.20 -2.04
CA ASP A 26 4.11 12.88 -1.66
C ASP A 26 2.75 12.61 -2.32
N ARG A 27 1.91 13.64 -2.46
CA ARG A 27 0.64 13.54 -3.17
C ARG A 27 0.79 13.17 -4.64
N ARG A 28 1.74 13.80 -5.34
CA ARG A 28 2.03 13.49 -6.74
C ARG A 28 2.60 12.09 -6.90
N ARG A 29 3.50 11.67 -6.00
CA ARG A 29 4.03 10.30 -5.96
C ARG A 29 2.93 9.26 -5.73
N ALA A 30 2.02 9.55 -4.79
CA ALA A 30 0.88 8.68 -4.50
C ALA A 30 -0.03 8.53 -5.73
N LEU A 31 -0.33 9.64 -6.41
CA LEU A 31 -1.16 9.63 -7.62
C LEU A 31 -0.48 8.87 -8.77
N PHE A 32 0.82 9.09 -8.99
CA PHE A 32 1.57 8.35 -10.00
C PHE A 32 1.58 6.84 -9.71
N ALA A 33 1.86 6.45 -8.47
CA ALA A 33 1.84 5.04 -8.06
C ALA A 33 0.45 4.43 -8.18
N LEU A 34 -0.60 5.20 -7.89
CA LEU A 34 -1.98 4.76 -8.08
C LEU A 34 -2.29 4.56 -9.57
N LEU A 35 -1.85 5.45 -10.45
CA LEU A 35 -1.99 5.27 -11.90
C LEU A 35 -1.28 4.01 -12.38
N VAL A 36 -0.05 3.75 -11.90
CA VAL A 36 0.66 2.50 -12.20
C VAL A 36 -0.18 1.30 -11.76
N CYS A 37 -0.76 1.32 -10.56
CA CYS A 37 -1.64 0.25 -10.09
C CYS A 37 -2.88 0.08 -10.98
N VAL A 38 -3.59 1.19 -11.27
CA VAL A 38 -4.84 1.20 -12.03
C VAL A 38 -4.63 0.76 -13.48
N VAL A 39 -3.44 0.93 -14.05
CA VAL A 39 -3.11 0.45 -15.40
C VAL A 39 -2.56 -0.97 -15.35
N ALA A 40 -1.61 -1.25 -14.47
CA ALA A 40 -0.94 -2.54 -14.42
C ALA A 40 -1.90 -3.67 -14.00
N LEU A 41 -2.83 -3.42 -13.07
CA LEU A 41 -3.76 -4.46 -12.61
C LEU A 41 -4.68 -4.98 -13.74
N PRO A 42 -5.45 -4.15 -14.47
CA PRO A 42 -6.28 -4.62 -15.56
C PRO A 42 -5.46 -5.11 -16.75
N ALA A 43 -4.31 -4.52 -17.05
CA ALA A 43 -3.41 -5.03 -18.09
C ALA A 43 -2.92 -6.46 -17.75
N SER A 44 -2.56 -6.70 -16.49
CA SER A 44 -2.18 -8.02 -16.01
C SER A 44 -3.37 -8.98 -16.13
N TRP A 45 -4.53 -8.60 -15.60
CA TRP A 45 -5.75 -9.40 -15.71
C TRP A 45 -6.05 -9.81 -17.16
N LEU A 46 -6.02 -8.85 -18.08
CA LEU A 46 -6.26 -9.09 -19.50
C LEU A 46 -5.24 -10.08 -20.07
N LEU A 47 -3.95 -9.88 -19.77
CA LEU A 47 -2.88 -10.77 -20.24
C LEU A 47 -3.07 -12.21 -19.75
N PHE A 48 -3.35 -12.39 -18.46
CA PHE A 48 -3.64 -13.70 -17.88
C PHE A 48 -4.91 -14.32 -18.51
N SER A 49 -5.96 -13.53 -18.78
CA SER A 49 -7.19 -14.02 -19.41
C SER A 49 -7.01 -14.47 -20.86
N GLN A 50 -6.03 -13.91 -21.58
CA GLN A 50 -5.74 -14.25 -22.97
C GLN A 50 -4.66 -15.34 -23.09
N LEU A 51 -4.12 -15.85 -21.98
CA LEU A 51 -3.00 -16.78 -21.99
C LEU A 51 -3.29 -18.05 -22.81
N GLU A 52 -4.48 -18.65 -22.63
CA GLU A 52 -4.90 -19.83 -23.37
C GLU A 52 -4.98 -19.60 -24.88
N ARG A 53 -5.24 -18.35 -25.30
CA ARG A 53 -5.30 -17.95 -26.71
C ARG A 53 -3.91 -17.62 -27.28
N LEU A 54 -3.07 -16.92 -26.50
CA LEU A 54 -1.75 -16.45 -26.93
C LEU A 54 -0.72 -17.59 -26.97
N TRP A 55 -0.81 -18.54 -26.03
CA TRP A 55 0.18 -19.60 -25.89
C TRP A 55 0.31 -20.50 -27.13
N PRO A 56 -0.78 -20.97 -27.78
CA PRO A 56 -0.68 -21.74 -29.01
C PRO A 56 -0.01 -21.00 -30.17
N GLU A 57 -0.19 -19.68 -30.26
CA GLU A 57 0.47 -18.86 -31.29
C GLU A 57 1.97 -18.73 -31.03
N ILE A 58 2.36 -18.57 -29.76
CA ILE A 58 3.76 -18.50 -29.35
C ILE A 58 4.48 -19.83 -29.57
N VAL A 59 3.86 -20.95 -29.24
CA VAL A 59 4.44 -22.30 -29.42
C VAL A 59 4.69 -22.63 -30.90
N ARG A 60 3.96 -22.00 -31.83
CA ARG A 60 4.19 -22.15 -33.28
C ARG A 60 5.41 -21.38 -33.78
N LEU A 61 5.88 -20.39 -33.02
CA LEU A 61 7.18 -19.79 -33.29
C LEU A 61 8.23 -20.86 -32.95
N GLU A 62 9.24 -21.05 -33.80
CA GLU A 62 10.32 -22.03 -33.56
C GLU A 62 11.64 -21.30 -33.29
N GLY A 63 12.50 -21.84 -32.43
CA GLY A 63 13.85 -21.32 -32.20
C GLY A 63 13.90 -19.97 -31.46
N ILE A 64 14.63 -18.99 -32.00
CA ILE A 64 14.84 -17.67 -31.38
C ILE A 64 13.54 -16.88 -31.16
N PRO A 65 12.61 -16.74 -32.14
CA PRO A 65 11.37 -16.00 -31.93
C PRO A 65 10.48 -16.61 -30.84
N PHE A 66 10.47 -17.93 -30.69
CA PHE A 66 9.82 -18.60 -29.55
C PHE A 66 10.40 -18.13 -28.22
N LEU A 67 11.72 -18.22 -28.07
CA LEU A 67 12.41 -17.87 -26.84
C LEU A 67 12.12 -16.41 -26.46
N ALA A 68 12.18 -15.50 -27.44
CA ALA A 68 11.87 -14.09 -27.23
C ALA A 68 10.41 -13.88 -26.80
N ALA A 69 9.45 -14.47 -27.52
CA ALA A 69 8.03 -14.31 -27.23
C ALA A 69 7.62 -14.92 -25.87
N ALA A 70 8.12 -16.12 -25.56
CA ALA A 70 7.89 -16.76 -24.26
C ALA A 70 8.50 -15.96 -23.10
N THR A 71 9.71 -15.41 -23.29
CA THR A 71 10.37 -14.56 -22.29
C THR A 71 9.62 -13.25 -22.09
N LEU A 72 9.16 -12.60 -23.15
CA LEU A 72 8.37 -11.37 -23.06
C LEU A 72 7.03 -11.62 -22.37
N LEU A 73 6.34 -12.69 -22.73
CA LEU A 73 5.07 -13.07 -22.10
C LEU A 73 5.28 -13.36 -20.60
N GLY A 74 6.23 -14.23 -20.26
CA GLY A 74 6.55 -14.55 -18.87
C GLY A 74 6.99 -13.34 -18.06
N GLY A 75 7.83 -12.48 -18.65
CA GLY A 75 8.28 -11.22 -18.07
C GLY A 75 7.11 -10.27 -17.79
N ALA A 76 6.22 -10.07 -18.77
CA ALA A 76 5.04 -9.23 -18.61
C ALA A 76 4.08 -9.78 -17.53
N MET A 77 3.87 -11.10 -17.49
CA MET A 77 3.04 -11.76 -16.48
C MET A 77 3.64 -11.70 -15.07
N ALA A 78 4.96 -11.63 -14.94
CA ALA A 78 5.63 -11.45 -13.65
C ALA A 78 5.65 -9.99 -13.19
N ILE A 79 6.02 -9.06 -14.09
CA ILE A 79 6.18 -7.63 -13.78
C ILE A 79 4.83 -6.96 -13.55
N GLY A 80 3.79 -7.29 -14.32
CA GLY A 80 2.49 -6.64 -14.24
C GLY A 80 1.86 -6.69 -12.84
N PRO A 81 1.63 -7.89 -12.26
CA PRO A 81 1.06 -8.02 -10.92
C PRO A 81 1.96 -7.40 -9.84
N LEU A 82 3.28 -7.51 -9.99
CA LEU A 82 4.23 -6.90 -9.07
C LEU A 82 4.16 -5.38 -9.10
N ALA A 83 4.12 -4.77 -10.29
CA ALA A 83 3.97 -3.33 -10.46
C ALA A 83 2.62 -2.85 -9.92
N ALA A 84 1.56 -3.63 -10.08
CA ALA A 84 0.26 -3.32 -9.51
C ALA A 84 0.30 -3.33 -7.96
N ALA A 85 0.84 -4.40 -7.37
CA ALA A 85 0.94 -4.53 -5.91
C ALA A 85 1.83 -3.46 -5.28
N LEU A 86 3.01 -3.21 -5.85
CA LEU A 86 3.92 -2.17 -5.39
C LEU A 86 3.34 -0.77 -5.61
N GLY A 87 2.73 -0.53 -6.77
CA GLY A 87 2.04 0.72 -7.07
C GLY A 87 0.96 1.03 -6.04
N PHE A 88 0.14 0.02 -5.70
CA PHE A 88 -0.87 0.15 -4.65
C PHE A 88 -0.26 0.49 -3.29
N LEU A 89 0.73 -0.28 -2.84
CA LEU A 89 1.35 -0.08 -1.52
C LEU A 89 2.02 1.30 -1.41
N VAL A 90 2.75 1.70 -2.45
CA VAL A 90 3.41 3.02 -2.55
C VAL A 90 2.38 4.14 -2.60
N ALA A 91 1.27 3.95 -3.32
CA ALA A 91 0.17 4.92 -3.38
C ALA A 91 -0.45 5.15 -2.00
N VAL A 92 -0.74 4.08 -1.26
CA VAL A 92 -1.30 4.19 0.09
C VAL A 92 -0.28 4.81 1.04
N TRP A 93 1.00 4.37 0.99
CA TRP A 93 2.06 4.90 1.85
C TRP A 93 2.26 6.41 1.69
N PHE A 94 2.50 6.88 0.45
CA PHE A 94 2.67 8.31 0.20
C PHE A 94 1.35 9.08 0.33
N GLY A 95 0.22 8.44 0.07
CA GLY A 95 -1.11 9.00 0.31
C GLY A 95 -1.26 9.38 1.78
N VAL A 96 -1.09 8.43 2.70
CA VAL A 96 -1.17 8.65 4.14
C VAL A 96 -0.14 9.69 4.59
N ARG A 97 1.11 9.56 4.17
CA ARG A 97 2.17 10.51 4.51
C ARG A 97 1.85 11.94 4.08
N SER A 98 1.22 12.11 2.91
CA SER A 98 0.82 13.43 2.40
C SER A 98 -0.20 14.11 3.30
N VAL A 99 -1.11 13.35 3.94
CA VAL A 99 -2.16 13.90 4.81
C VAL A 99 -1.56 14.56 6.05
N TYR A 100 -0.54 13.94 6.64
CA TYR A 100 0.13 14.39 7.86
C TYR A 100 1.34 15.31 7.60
N SER A 101 1.58 15.70 6.34
CA SER A 101 2.67 16.62 5.97
C SER A 101 2.11 18.00 5.61
N PRO A 102 2.91 19.08 5.72
CA PRO A 102 2.51 20.40 5.24
C PRO A 102 2.12 20.36 3.75
N ARG A 103 0.99 20.98 3.40
CA ARG A 103 0.40 21.01 2.05
C ARG A 103 -0.09 22.40 1.69
N SER A 104 -0.12 22.70 0.39
CA SER A 104 -0.66 23.97 -0.12
C SER A 104 -2.19 24.03 -0.11
N ARG A 105 -2.86 22.88 -0.22
CA ARG A 105 -4.32 22.76 -0.25
C ARG A 105 -4.80 21.66 0.70
N THR A 106 -5.85 21.96 1.45
CA THR A 106 -6.54 20.99 2.32
C THR A 106 -7.67 20.28 1.55
N THR A 107 -7.80 18.96 1.74
CA THR A 107 -8.79 18.13 1.04
C THR A 107 -9.48 17.15 2.01
N PRO A 108 -10.36 17.64 2.91
CA PRO A 108 -10.78 16.89 4.10
C PRO A 108 -11.51 15.57 3.81
N LEU A 109 -12.42 15.54 2.83
CA LEU A 109 -13.15 14.32 2.48
C LEU A 109 -12.21 13.24 1.95
N LEU A 110 -11.34 13.64 1.04
CA LEU A 110 -10.38 12.74 0.43
C LEU A 110 -9.37 12.25 1.47
N ASP A 111 -8.94 13.12 2.39
CA ASP A 111 -7.99 12.77 3.43
C ASP A 111 -8.56 11.67 4.34
N ARG A 112 -9.86 11.72 4.65
CA ARG A 112 -10.56 10.63 5.37
C ARG A 112 -10.54 9.33 4.58
N VAL A 113 -10.77 9.36 3.28
CA VAL A 113 -10.71 8.16 2.42
C VAL A 113 -9.30 7.57 2.43
N ILE A 114 -8.27 8.40 2.30
CA ILE A 114 -6.87 7.93 2.34
C ILE A 114 -6.51 7.33 3.69
N VAL A 115 -6.86 7.99 4.79
CA VAL A 115 -6.58 7.48 6.14
C VAL A 115 -7.34 6.19 6.40
N GLY A 116 -8.62 6.12 6.02
CA GLY A 116 -9.43 4.90 6.13
C GLY A 116 -8.85 3.74 5.31
N ALA A 117 -8.47 3.98 4.05
CA ALA A 117 -7.82 2.98 3.21
C ALA A 117 -6.47 2.55 3.79
N GLY A 118 -5.67 3.49 4.30
CA GLY A 118 -4.41 3.20 4.96
C GLY A 118 -4.58 2.33 6.21
N LEU A 119 -5.55 2.65 7.07
CA LEU A 119 -5.87 1.84 8.25
C LEU A 119 -6.26 0.42 7.84
N LEU A 120 -7.17 0.30 6.88
CA LEU A 120 -7.60 -1.00 6.38
C LEU A 120 -6.42 -1.83 5.85
N VAL A 121 -5.57 -1.25 5.00
CA VAL A 121 -4.41 -1.96 4.41
C VAL A 121 -3.41 -2.39 5.47
N TRP A 122 -3.11 -1.55 6.47
CA TRP A 122 -2.15 -1.87 7.52
C TRP A 122 -2.66 -2.93 8.49
N PHE A 123 -3.96 -2.90 8.82
CA PHE A 123 -4.57 -3.88 9.71
C PHE A 123 -5.05 -5.14 8.98
N MET A 124 -5.05 -5.16 7.65
CA MET A 124 -5.49 -6.30 6.84
C MET A 124 -4.81 -7.63 7.22
N PRO A 125 -3.49 -7.71 7.47
CA PRO A 125 -2.87 -8.96 7.91
C PRO A 125 -3.37 -9.46 9.27
N ALA A 126 -3.61 -8.54 10.21
CA ALA A 126 -4.17 -8.88 11.52
C ALA A 126 -5.62 -9.38 11.39
N LEU A 127 -6.44 -8.69 10.59
CA LEU A 127 -7.81 -9.10 10.31
C LEU A 127 -7.88 -10.46 9.60
N ALA A 128 -6.99 -10.71 8.65
CA ALA A 128 -6.90 -12.00 7.96
C ALA A 128 -6.54 -13.13 8.92
N ALA A 129 -5.58 -12.90 9.84
CA ALA A 129 -5.21 -13.88 10.85
C ALA A 129 -6.35 -14.17 11.84
N ILE A 130 -7.08 -13.14 12.30
CA ILE A 130 -8.29 -13.29 13.11
C ILE A 130 -9.34 -14.09 12.34
N ALA A 131 -9.57 -13.78 11.06
CA ALA A 131 -10.52 -14.49 10.23
C ALA A 131 -10.18 -15.98 10.09
N GLN A 132 -8.89 -16.34 9.98
CA GLN A 132 -8.49 -17.75 9.97
C GLN A 132 -8.79 -18.44 11.32
N ALA A 133 -8.51 -17.78 12.44
CA ALA A 133 -8.83 -18.31 13.76
C ALA A 133 -10.35 -18.50 13.95
N VAL A 134 -11.16 -17.50 13.59
CA VAL A 134 -12.63 -17.57 13.66
C VAL A 134 -13.17 -18.68 12.76
N ARG A 135 -12.67 -18.77 11.52
CA ARG A 135 -13.04 -19.84 10.60
C ARG A 135 -12.74 -21.21 11.19
N ALA A 136 -11.57 -21.39 11.80
CA ALA A 136 -11.18 -22.65 12.42
C ALA A 136 -12.12 -23.06 13.57
N LEU A 137 -12.56 -22.09 14.38
CA LEU A 137 -13.53 -22.32 15.46
C LEU A 137 -14.90 -22.73 14.92
N ILE A 138 -15.38 -22.07 13.86
CA ILE A 138 -16.67 -22.40 13.24
C ILE A 138 -16.64 -23.78 12.60
N THR A 139 -15.54 -24.13 11.91
CA THR A 139 -15.45 -25.40 11.17
C THR A 139 -14.92 -26.56 12.00
N GLY A 140 -14.42 -26.31 13.21
CA GLY A 140 -13.72 -27.31 14.02
C GLY A 140 -12.46 -27.89 13.35
N ARG A 141 -11.90 -27.19 12.35
CA ARG A 141 -10.77 -27.63 11.52
C ARG A 141 -9.83 -26.46 11.25
N ILE A 142 -8.54 -26.67 11.45
CA ILE A 142 -7.50 -25.74 11.03
C ILE A 142 -6.61 -26.38 9.97
N HIS A 143 -6.40 -25.68 8.87
CA HIS A 143 -5.59 -26.12 7.74
C HIS A 143 -4.30 -25.32 7.65
N PHE A 144 -3.16 -25.99 7.61
CA PHE A 144 -1.87 -25.41 7.27
C PHE A 144 -1.50 -25.83 5.85
N VAL A 145 -1.15 -24.86 5.01
CA VAL A 145 -0.83 -25.11 3.59
C VAL A 145 0.54 -25.78 3.42
N ARG A 146 1.50 -25.49 4.32
CA ARG A 146 2.88 -26.02 4.25
C ARG A 146 3.49 -26.26 5.64
N PRO A 147 3.85 -27.52 5.98
CA PRO A 147 3.43 -28.75 5.30
C PRO A 147 1.90 -28.90 5.33
N PRO A 148 1.28 -29.48 4.28
CA PRO A 148 -0.17 -29.63 4.21
C PRO A 148 -0.65 -30.53 5.35
N ARG A 149 -1.32 -29.94 6.35
CA ARG A 149 -1.85 -30.66 7.52
C ARG A 149 -3.17 -30.05 7.96
N ASP A 150 -4.09 -30.94 8.33
CA ASP A 150 -5.36 -30.59 8.95
C ASP A 150 -5.33 -31.06 10.41
N TYR A 151 -5.70 -30.18 11.33
CA TYR A 151 -5.95 -30.55 12.72
C TYR A 151 -7.42 -30.31 13.03
N PHE A 152 -8.07 -31.29 13.63
CA PHE A 152 -9.49 -31.23 13.97
C PHE A 152 -9.65 -31.11 15.47
N LEU A 153 -10.63 -30.32 15.91
CA LEU A 153 -10.96 -30.19 17.33
C LEU A 153 -11.39 -31.53 17.95
N ALA A 154 -12.07 -32.37 17.16
CA ALA A 154 -12.61 -33.65 17.62
C ALA A 154 -11.55 -34.74 17.83
N THR A 155 -10.51 -34.79 17.00
CA THR A 155 -9.50 -35.87 17.01
C THR A 155 -8.17 -35.42 17.60
N ASP A 156 -7.78 -34.16 17.36
CA ASP A 156 -6.45 -33.63 17.71
C ASP A 156 -6.57 -32.26 18.42
N PRO A 157 -7.25 -32.19 19.58
CA PRO A 157 -7.62 -30.93 20.22
C PRO A 157 -6.40 -30.06 20.58
N ILE A 158 -5.29 -30.68 20.98
CA ILE A 158 -4.06 -29.96 21.34
C ILE A 158 -3.48 -29.24 20.12
N ALA A 159 -3.29 -29.95 19.01
CA ALA A 159 -2.73 -29.37 17.79
C ALA A 159 -3.68 -28.34 17.16
N PHE A 160 -5.00 -28.57 17.26
CA PHE A 160 -6.02 -27.59 16.87
C PHE A 160 -5.85 -26.26 17.64
N TRP A 161 -5.82 -26.31 18.98
CA TRP A 161 -5.68 -25.10 19.80
C TRP A 161 -4.33 -24.42 19.64
N GLN A 162 -3.24 -25.17 19.44
CA GLN A 162 -1.94 -24.60 19.09
C GLN A 162 -2.01 -23.83 17.76
N GLY A 163 -2.68 -24.39 16.75
CA GLY A 163 -2.88 -23.72 15.47
C GLY A 163 -3.72 -22.44 15.59
N VAL A 164 -4.80 -22.47 16.37
CA VAL A 164 -5.60 -21.27 16.66
C VAL A 164 -4.75 -20.21 17.37
N GLY A 165 -4.00 -20.62 18.40
CA GLY A 165 -3.07 -19.76 19.13
C GLY A 165 -2.03 -19.12 18.22
N PHE A 166 -1.47 -19.87 17.28
CA PHE A 166 -0.53 -19.36 16.28
C PHE A 166 -1.12 -18.20 15.46
N TRP A 167 -2.34 -18.34 14.93
CA TRP A 167 -3.00 -17.27 14.20
C TRP A 167 -3.29 -16.05 15.07
N LEU A 168 -3.67 -16.25 16.34
CA LEU A 168 -3.88 -15.16 17.28
C LEU A 168 -2.58 -14.42 17.62
N ILE A 169 -1.46 -15.13 17.75
CA ILE A 169 -0.13 -14.52 17.93
C ILE A 169 0.24 -13.68 16.70
N ILE A 170 0.04 -14.20 15.49
CA ILE A 170 0.26 -13.43 14.24
C ILE A 170 -0.63 -12.19 14.21
N ALA A 171 -1.91 -12.33 14.55
CA ALA A 171 -2.86 -11.22 14.60
C ALA A 171 -2.40 -10.13 15.58
N ALA A 172 -1.98 -10.52 16.79
CA ALA A 172 -1.47 -9.61 17.80
C ALA A 172 -0.20 -8.90 17.34
N LEU A 173 0.75 -9.63 16.75
CA LEU A 173 2.00 -9.06 16.24
C LEU A 173 1.74 -8.07 15.10
N ALA A 174 0.95 -8.47 14.10
CA ALA A 174 0.62 -7.62 12.96
C ALA A 174 -0.17 -6.38 13.40
N GLY A 175 -1.15 -6.56 14.29
CA GLY A 175 -1.94 -5.48 14.88
C GLY A 175 -1.08 -4.51 15.67
N PHE A 176 -0.13 -5.02 16.47
CA PHE A 176 0.81 -4.19 17.23
C PHE A 176 1.72 -3.37 16.32
N LEU A 177 2.28 -3.96 15.27
CA LEU A 177 3.14 -3.26 14.31
C LEU A 177 2.36 -2.19 13.53
N ALA A 178 1.14 -2.52 13.09
CA ALA A 178 0.24 -1.57 12.46
C ALA A 178 -0.09 -0.41 13.42
N TRP A 179 -0.42 -0.72 14.67
CA TRP A 179 -0.69 0.28 15.69
C TRP A 179 0.52 1.19 15.95
N ARG A 180 1.73 0.64 16.06
CA ARG A 180 2.96 1.42 16.26
C ARG A 180 3.20 2.42 15.12
N TYR A 181 2.79 2.09 13.89
CA TYR A 181 2.83 3.03 12.78
C TYR A 181 1.75 4.13 12.90
N TRP A 182 0.53 3.79 13.31
CA TRP A 182 -0.62 4.69 13.32
C TRP A 182 -0.73 5.57 14.56
N GLN A 183 -0.31 5.08 15.73
CA GLN A 183 -0.44 5.75 17.02
C GLN A 183 0.07 7.20 17.02
N PRO A 184 1.32 7.52 16.59
CA PRO A 184 1.79 8.91 16.60
C PRO A 184 1.08 9.82 15.57
N LYS A 185 0.41 9.25 14.57
CA LYS A 185 -0.32 10.02 13.54
C LYS A 185 -1.74 10.36 13.98
N LEU A 186 -2.40 9.43 14.66
CA LEU A 186 -3.77 9.60 15.16
C LEU A 186 -3.81 10.36 16.48
N PHE A 187 -2.79 10.16 17.32
CA PHE A 187 -2.65 10.82 18.61
C PHE A 187 -1.26 11.47 18.66
N PRO A 188 -1.06 12.61 17.96
CA PRO A 188 0.12 13.41 18.17
C PRO A 188 0.17 13.75 19.65
N ALA A 189 1.24 13.34 20.36
CA ALA A 189 1.45 13.83 21.70
C ALA A 189 1.43 15.35 21.62
N ALA A 190 0.54 16.01 22.36
CA ALA A 190 0.54 17.45 22.48
C ALA A 190 1.94 17.82 22.98
N THR A 191 2.80 18.26 22.06
CA THR A 191 4.12 18.75 22.42
C THR A 191 3.90 19.85 23.43
N ALA A 192 4.52 19.67 24.58
CA ALA A 192 4.52 20.56 25.73
C ALA A 192 4.38 22.03 25.32
N THR A 193 3.47 22.69 26.02
CA THR A 193 3.31 24.14 26.15
C THR A 193 4.63 24.88 25.87
N PRO A 194 4.68 25.86 24.96
CA PRO A 194 5.89 26.65 24.79
C PRO A 194 6.18 27.33 26.13
N ALA A 195 7.39 27.11 26.66
CA ALA A 195 7.89 27.87 27.79
C ALA A 195 7.88 29.36 27.41
N ALA A 196 7.35 30.15 28.34
CA ALA A 196 7.11 31.58 28.28
C ALA A 196 8.37 32.41 27.97
#